data_AF-A0AAP6ZTH6-F1
#
_entry.id   AF-A0AAP6ZTH6-F1
#
_cell.length_a   1.000
_cell.length_b   1.000
_cell.length_c   1.000
_cell.angle_alpha   90.00
_cell.angle_beta   90.00
_cell.angle_gamma   90.00
#
_symmetry.space_group_name_H-M   'P 1'
#
loop_
_entity.id
_entity.type
_entity.pdbx_description
1 polymer ?
#
loop_
_entity_poly.entity_id
_entity_poly.type
_entity_poly.pdbx_seq_one_letter_code
_entity_poly.pdbx_strand_id
1 'polypeptide(L)'
;MIVKKLRMPLFVLSFALVLSNSQVALAESTVSQDSELTQQTISEEVNGFGSLESLKADAKQLYESLSLKNVTNTTIEEKQKIDEMANRIRAFYYSIAPASFPPSGIVYFQYFETELSKNIEVSLNLDTNLTASDLATGLLNSNTARDAGVKYAKENGYGSITWDNKPDALRHFTWNYLNSQSFGTNKARTIGDNHELALIGANWAKNQPNLTHNERVVYGTMYAKQFQKDSRQNDDMFFGLDNSTIMDLYNNSIGRQYSSKGFSGYIQAFNSAYDSNQLIGSPNQVTNNTRLKAWNAWQ
;
A
#
# COMPACT_ATOMS: atom_id res chain seq x y z
N MET A 1 89.24 -4.12 19.23
CA MET A 1 88.58 -5.27 18.58
C MET A 1 87.26 -4.79 17.99
N ILE A 2 87.00 -5.18 16.74
CA ILE A 2 86.13 -4.50 15.77
C ILE A 2 84.64 -4.64 16.11
N VAL A 3 83.93 -3.51 16.04
CA VAL A 3 82.47 -3.37 16.07
C VAL A 3 81.89 -3.93 14.76
N LYS A 4 80.94 -4.87 14.84
CA LYS A 4 80.00 -5.14 13.73
C LYS A 4 78.57 -5.23 14.25
N LYS A 5 77.85 -4.12 14.04
CA LYS A 5 76.39 -4.02 14.01
C LYS A 5 75.87 -4.83 12.81
N LEU A 6 74.97 -5.78 13.03
CA LEU A 6 74.10 -6.28 11.97
C LEU A 6 72.78 -5.50 12.01
N ARG A 7 72.54 -4.72 10.95
CA ARG A 7 71.27 -4.06 10.64
C ARG A 7 70.43 -5.08 9.87
N MET A 8 69.23 -5.41 10.36
CA MET A 8 68.20 -6.06 9.55
C MET A 8 67.38 -5.00 8.79
N PRO A 9 66.92 -5.32 7.58
CA PRO A 9 66.37 -4.36 6.64
C PRO A 9 64.97 -3.88 7.01
N LEU A 10 64.79 -2.59 6.72
CA LEU A 10 63.58 -1.81 6.69
C LEU A 10 62.54 -2.51 5.78
N PHE A 11 61.50 -3.11 6.36
CA PHE A 11 60.29 -3.44 5.60
C PHE A 11 59.40 -2.20 5.54
N VAL A 12 59.49 -1.51 4.41
CA VAL A 12 58.54 -0.48 4.01
C VAL A 12 57.24 -1.20 3.64
N LEU A 13 56.31 -1.30 4.59
CA LEU A 13 54.94 -1.67 4.30
C LEU A 13 54.19 -0.39 3.92
N SER A 14 54.13 -0.15 2.62
CA SER A 14 53.28 0.88 2.02
C SER A 14 51.83 0.60 2.38
N PHE A 15 51.30 1.29 3.39
CA PHE A 15 49.87 1.37 3.66
C PHE A 15 49.26 2.20 2.53
N ALA A 16 48.85 1.52 1.46
CA ALA A 16 47.98 2.12 0.46
C ALA A 16 46.63 2.40 1.14
N LEU A 17 46.29 3.69 1.21
CA LEU A 17 44.93 4.16 1.42
C LEU A 17 44.00 3.42 0.45
N VAL A 18 43.18 2.51 0.97
CA VAL A 18 41.92 2.15 0.33
C VAL A 18 40.84 2.80 1.17
N LEU A 19 40.60 4.08 0.87
CA LEU A 19 39.33 4.73 1.15
C LEU A 19 38.29 4.01 0.28
N SER A 20 37.67 2.95 0.80
CA SER A 20 36.42 2.45 0.21
C SER A 20 35.29 3.41 0.59
N ASN A 21 35.29 4.58 -0.05
CA ASN A 21 34.08 5.34 -0.29
C ASN A 21 33.23 4.50 -1.22
N SER A 22 32.44 3.57 -0.68
CA SER A 22 31.27 3.06 -1.38
C SER A 22 30.18 4.13 -1.32
N GLN A 23 30.44 5.26 -1.96
CA GLN A 23 29.37 6.01 -2.60
C GLN A 23 28.93 5.13 -3.77
N VAL A 24 27.97 4.25 -3.51
CA VAL A 24 27.10 3.77 -4.58
C VAL A 24 26.37 5.02 -5.04
N ALA A 25 26.95 5.68 -6.04
CA ALA A 25 26.23 6.60 -6.87
C ALA A 25 25.05 5.80 -7.45
N LEU A 26 23.89 5.93 -6.81
CA LEU A 26 22.60 5.69 -7.44
C LEU A 26 22.59 6.64 -8.63
N ALA A 27 23.07 6.13 -9.76
CA ALA A 27 22.95 6.81 -11.03
C ALA A 27 21.45 7.06 -11.21
N GLU A 28 21.09 8.33 -11.03
CA GLU A 28 19.80 8.87 -11.40
C GLU A 28 19.56 8.46 -12.86
N SER A 29 18.78 7.40 -13.06
CA SER A 29 17.77 7.55 -14.08
C SER A 29 16.81 8.58 -13.50
N THR A 30 17.10 9.85 -13.77
CA THR A 30 16.04 10.73 -14.23
C THR A 30 15.23 9.87 -15.18
N VAL A 31 14.12 9.34 -14.67
CA VAL A 31 13.02 8.94 -15.53
C VAL A 31 12.74 10.24 -16.25
N SER A 32 13.31 10.34 -17.47
CA SER A 32 12.91 11.36 -18.40
C SER A 32 11.41 11.35 -18.38
N GLN A 33 10.86 12.54 -18.51
CA GLN A 33 9.47 12.82 -18.78
C GLN A 33 8.99 12.11 -20.06
N ASP A 34 8.99 10.78 -20.04
CA ASP A 34 8.52 9.84 -21.05
C ASP A 34 7.53 8.90 -20.37
N SER A 35 6.54 9.51 -19.73
CA SER A 35 5.20 9.10 -20.06
C SER A 35 4.48 10.38 -20.39
N GLU A 36 4.20 10.59 -21.68
CA GLU A 36 2.87 11.03 -22.05
C GLU A 36 1.90 10.05 -21.35
N LEU A 37 1.63 10.31 -20.08
CA LEU A 37 0.51 9.79 -19.33
C LEU A 37 -0.67 10.47 -20.01
N THR A 38 -1.07 9.90 -21.14
CA THR A 38 -2.35 10.17 -21.73
C THR A 38 -3.30 9.88 -20.59
N GLN A 39 -3.90 10.94 -20.03
CA GLN A 39 -5.12 10.83 -19.26
C GLN A 39 -6.07 10.12 -20.21
N GLN A 40 -6.09 8.79 -20.16
CA GLN A 40 -7.13 8.03 -20.76
C GLN A 40 -8.39 8.62 -20.13
N THR A 41 -9.26 9.20 -20.95
CA THR A 41 -10.51 9.77 -20.46
C THR A 41 -11.24 8.63 -19.76
N ILE A 42 -11.10 8.55 -18.44
CA ILE A 42 -11.77 7.55 -17.63
C ILE A 42 -13.23 7.94 -17.72
N SER A 43 -13.98 7.19 -18.51
CA SER A 43 -15.42 7.32 -18.57
C SER A 43 -15.96 7.24 -17.14
N GLU A 44 -16.71 8.27 -16.72
CA GLU A 44 -17.47 8.22 -15.47
C GLU A 44 -18.57 7.16 -15.52
N GLU A 45 -18.93 6.72 -16.74
CA GLU A 45 -19.78 5.56 -16.96
C GLU A 45 -18.96 4.28 -16.87
N VAL A 46 -19.32 3.44 -15.90
CA VAL A 46 -18.83 2.06 -15.82
C VAL A 46 -19.59 1.27 -16.86
N ASN A 47 -18.90 0.68 -17.84
CA ASN A 47 -19.48 -0.09 -18.96
C ASN A 47 -20.68 -0.95 -18.53
N GLY A 48 -21.91 -0.47 -18.78
CA GLY A 48 -23.15 -1.19 -18.49
C GLY A 48 -23.66 -1.15 -17.04
N PHE A 49 -23.02 -0.42 -16.12
CA PHE A 49 -23.34 -0.44 -14.67
C PHE A 49 -23.66 0.93 -14.04
N GLY A 50 -23.78 1.98 -14.87
CA GLY A 50 -24.14 3.33 -14.44
C GLY A 50 -22.92 4.21 -14.12
N SER A 51 -23.18 5.41 -13.60
CA SER A 51 -22.13 6.33 -13.16
C SER A 51 -21.53 5.90 -11.82
N LEU A 52 -20.30 6.35 -11.51
CA LEU A 52 -19.70 6.16 -10.17
C LEU A 52 -20.66 6.62 -9.05
N GLU A 53 -21.34 7.76 -9.23
CA GLU A 53 -22.28 8.28 -8.24
C GLU A 53 -23.50 7.37 -8.03
N SER A 54 -24.01 6.74 -9.09
CA SER A 54 -25.06 5.71 -8.94
C SER A 54 -24.56 4.50 -8.17
N LEU A 55 -23.33 4.04 -8.44
CA LEU A 55 -22.72 2.93 -7.73
C LEU A 55 -22.53 3.24 -6.24
N LYS A 56 -22.09 4.46 -5.90
CA LYS A 56 -21.97 4.92 -4.51
C LYS A 56 -23.32 4.93 -3.79
N ALA A 57 -24.35 5.48 -4.44
CA ALA A 57 -25.70 5.55 -3.87
C ALA A 57 -26.27 4.16 -3.57
N ASP A 58 -26.16 3.24 -4.54
CA ASP A 58 -26.64 1.87 -4.40
C ASP A 58 -25.86 1.08 -3.33
N ALA A 59 -24.54 1.26 -3.28
CA ALA A 59 -23.69 0.62 -2.27
C ALA A 59 -24.07 1.09 -0.86
N LYS A 60 -24.26 2.41 -0.68
CA LYS A 60 -24.71 2.99 0.58
C LYS A 60 -26.06 2.40 1.01
N GLN A 61 -27.04 2.38 0.10
CA GLN A 61 -28.37 1.83 0.38
C GLN A 61 -28.29 0.35 0.80
N LEU A 62 -27.47 -0.45 0.12
CA LEU A 62 -27.27 -1.86 0.46
C LEU A 62 -26.67 -2.01 1.86
N TYR A 63 -25.58 -1.30 2.17
CA TYR A 63 -24.94 -1.41 3.49
C TYR A 63 -25.85 -0.98 4.64
N GLU A 64 -26.61 0.10 4.45
CA GLU A 64 -27.61 0.54 5.43
C GLU A 64 -28.65 -0.57 5.68
N SER A 65 -29.15 -1.21 4.62
CA SER A 65 -30.14 -2.29 4.74
C SER A 65 -29.63 -3.54 5.46
N LEU A 66 -28.33 -3.82 5.36
CA LEU A 66 -27.69 -4.98 5.97
C LEU A 66 -27.16 -4.70 7.38
N SER A 67 -26.87 -3.45 7.73
CA SER A 67 -26.19 -3.04 8.99
C SER A 67 -26.88 -3.50 10.28
N LEU A 68 -28.17 -3.82 10.22
CA LEU A 68 -28.97 -4.28 11.36
C LEU A 68 -29.16 -5.80 11.42
N LYS A 69 -28.54 -6.55 10.49
CA LYS A 69 -28.81 -7.98 10.29
C LYS A 69 -27.55 -8.81 10.47
N ASN A 70 -27.71 -9.94 11.16
CA ASN A 70 -26.71 -11.01 11.10
C ASN A 70 -26.67 -11.61 9.69
N VAL A 71 -25.49 -12.02 9.27
CA VAL A 71 -25.22 -12.70 7.98
C VAL A 71 -26.18 -13.85 7.69
N THR A 72 -26.63 -14.55 8.72
CA THR A 72 -27.55 -15.70 8.61
C THR A 72 -28.99 -15.32 8.27
N ASN A 73 -29.35 -14.04 8.38
CA ASN A 73 -30.73 -13.55 8.24
C ASN A 73 -30.97 -12.80 6.93
N THR A 74 -30.07 -12.95 5.96
CA THR A 74 -30.13 -12.30 4.65
C THR A 74 -31.14 -12.99 3.75
N THR A 75 -32.11 -12.24 3.22
CA THR A 75 -33.14 -12.79 2.33
C THR A 75 -32.57 -13.15 0.97
N ILE A 76 -33.33 -13.89 0.16
CA ILE A 76 -32.93 -14.26 -1.20
C ILE A 76 -32.75 -13.00 -2.07
N GLU A 77 -33.66 -12.03 -1.96
CA GLU A 77 -33.60 -10.75 -2.68
C GLU A 77 -32.37 -9.94 -2.27
N GLU A 78 -32.01 -9.97 -0.98
CA GLU A 78 -30.79 -9.31 -0.50
C GLU A 78 -29.53 -9.98 -1.03
N LYS A 79 -29.51 -11.32 -1.13
CA LYS A 79 -28.40 -12.04 -1.77
C LYS A 79 -28.25 -11.69 -3.24
N GLN A 80 -29.35 -11.54 -3.97
CA GLN A 80 -29.30 -11.08 -5.37
C GLN A 80 -28.70 -9.67 -5.49
N LYS A 81 -29.07 -8.75 -4.59
CA LYS A 81 -28.49 -7.40 -4.54
C LYS A 81 -27.00 -7.41 -4.15
N ILE A 82 -26.60 -8.29 -3.24
CA ILE A 82 -25.19 -8.51 -2.89
C ILE A 82 -24.40 -8.96 -4.12
N ASP A 83 -24.92 -9.94 -4.87
CA ASP A 83 -24.29 -10.44 -6.08
C ASP A 83 -24.16 -9.35 -7.16
N GLU A 84 -25.23 -8.60 -7.39
CA GLU A 84 -25.23 -7.47 -8.33
C GLU A 84 -24.18 -6.42 -7.93
N MET A 85 -24.18 -5.99 -6.67
CA MET A 85 -23.25 -4.99 -6.15
C MET A 85 -21.80 -5.44 -6.25
N ALA A 86 -21.49 -6.67 -5.86
CA ALA A 86 -20.13 -7.21 -5.94
C ALA A 86 -19.63 -7.28 -7.40
N ASN A 87 -20.50 -7.65 -8.35
CA ASN A 87 -20.16 -7.66 -9.77
C ASN A 87 -19.93 -6.25 -10.31
N ARG A 88 -20.74 -5.25 -9.89
CA ARG A 88 -20.56 -3.84 -10.26
C ARG A 88 -19.26 -3.26 -9.73
N ILE A 89 -18.92 -3.55 -8.47
CA ILE A 89 -17.65 -3.18 -7.84
C ILE A 89 -16.47 -3.75 -8.64
N ARG A 90 -16.53 -5.04 -8.98
CA ARG A 90 -15.49 -5.72 -9.78
C ARG A 90 -15.37 -5.08 -11.17
N ALA A 91 -16.49 -4.80 -11.84
CA ALA A 91 -16.49 -4.16 -13.16
C ALA A 91 -15.90 -2.74 -13.11
N PHE A 92 -16.25 -1.96 -12.09
CA PHE A 92 -15.67 -0.63 -11.87
C PHE A 92 -14.16 -0.70 -11.63
N TYR A 93 -13.68 -1.64 -10.81
CA TYR A 93 -12.25 -1.85 -10.63
C TYR A 93 -11.53 -2.05 -11.97
N TYR A 94 -12.05 -2.93 -12.83
CA TYR A 94 -11.45 -3.18 -14.15
C TYR A 94 -11.57 -2.00 -15.11
N SER A 95 -12.55 -1.10 -14.95
CA SER A 95 -12.65 0.10 -15.80
C SER A 95 -11.64 1.18 -15.44
N ILE A 96 -11.13 1.19 -14.19
CA ILE A 96 -10.12 2.15 -13.73
C ILE A 96 -8.71 1.55 -13.64
N ALA A 97 -8.59 0.23 -13.62
CA ALA A 97 -7.31 -0.45 -13.61
C ALA A 97 -6.61 -0.27 -14.97
N PRO A 98 -5.30 0.06 -14.99
CA PRO A 98 -4.57 0.15 -16.25
C PRO A 98 -4.56 -1.21 -16.96
N ALA A 99 -4.65 -1.20 -18.29
CA ALA A 99 -4.74 -2.39 -19.15
C ALA A 99 -3.56 -3.38 -18.98
N SER A 100 -2.48 -2.96 -18.33
CA SER A 100 -1.30 -3.76 -18.00
C SER A 100 -1.47 -4.68 -16.77
N PHE A 101 -2.68 -4.81 -16.21
CA PHE A 101 -2.97 -5.72 -15.10
C PHE A 101 -3.33 -7.15 -15.59
N PRO A 102 -2.44 -8.12 -15.35
CA PRO A 102 -1.59 -8.64 -16.42
C PRO A 102 -2.38 -9.20 -17.62
N PRO A 103 -1.95 -8.92 -18.87
CA PRO A 103 -2.22 -9.82 -19.98
C PRO A 103 -1.64 -11.19 -19.65
N SER A 104 -2.39 -12.25 -19.97
CA SER A 104 -2.00 -13.65 -19.90
C SER A 104 -0.48 -13.90 -20.04
N GLY A 105 0.21 -14.32 -18.98
CA GLY A 105 1.53 -14.96 -19.11
C GLY A 105 2.60 -14.62 -18.07
N ILE A 106 2.50 -13.53 -17.31
CA ILE A 106 3.46 -13.27 -16.21
C ILE A 106 2.75 -13.49 -14.88
N VAL A 107 2.93 -14.69 -14.34
CA VAL A 107 2.63 -14.99 -12.94
C VAL A 107 3.69 -14.25 -12.11
N TYR A 108 3.37 -13.04 -11.65
CA TYR A 108 4.10 -12.47 -10.52
C TYR A 108 3.78 -13.36 -9.32
N PHE A 109 4.70 -14.28 -9.02
CA PHE A 109 4.57 -15.20 -7.91
C PHE A 109 4.32 -14.41 -6.62
N GLN A 110 3.15 -14.65 -6.02
CA GLN A 110 2.85 -14.41 -4.60
C GLN A 110 2.73 -12.96 -4.14
N TYR A 111 1.99 -12.12 -4.88
CA TYR A 111 1.40 -10.93 -4.24
C TYR A 111 0.10 -11.32 -3.52
N PHE A 112 0.06 -11.16 -2.19
CA PHE A 112 -1.02 -11.66 -1.31
C PHE A 112 -2.34 -10.86 -1.36
N GLU A 113 -2.41 -9.76 -2.12
CA GLU A 113 -3.69 -9.12 -2.38
C GLU A 113 -4.56 -10.01 -3.27
N THR A 114 -5.41 -10.76 -2.59
CA THR A 114 -6.48 -11.52 -3.22
C THR A 114 -7.44 -10.58 -3.94
N GLU A 115 -8.07 -11.06 -5.00
CA GLU A 115 -9.19 -10.35 -5.66
C GLU A 115 -10.23 -9.87 -4.62
N LEU A 116 -10.45 -10.66 -3.57
CA LEU A 116 -11.32 -10.30 -2.45
C LEU A 116 -10.90 -8.99 -1.76
N SER A 117 -9.63 -8.81 -1.39
CA SER A 117 -9.19 -7.58 -0.71
C SER A 117 -9.29 -6.36 -1.64
N LYS A 118 -8.97 -6.52 -2.92
CA LYS A 118 -9.14 -5.43 -3.90
C LYS A 118 -10.59 -5.00 -4.08
N ASN A 119 -11.51 -5.97 -4.19
CA ASN A 119 -12.93 -5.67 -4.28
C ASN A 119 -13.44 -4.98 -3.00
N ILE A 120 -12.96 -5.38 -1.82
CA ILE A 120 -13.26 -4.70 -0.55
C ILE A 120 -12.68 -3.28 -0.53
N GLU A 121 -11.44 -3.07 -0.99
CA GLU A 121 -10.81 -1.74 -1.05
C GLU A 121 -11.62 -0.77 -1.92
N VAL A 122 -11.99 -1.21 -3.13
CA VAL A 122 -12.85 -0.43 -4.03
C VAL A 122 -14.18 -0.12 -3.36
N SER A 123 -14.77 -1.13 -2.72
CA SER A 123 -16.03 -0.98 -1.99
C SER A 123 -15.95 0.01 -0.82
N LEU A 124 -14.81 0.08 -0.11
CA LEU A 124 -14.58 1.07 0.94
C LEU A 124 -14.46 2.48 0.35
N ASN A 125 -13.79 2.59 -0.80
CA ASN A 125 -13.62 3.86 -1.52
C ASN A 125 -14.94 4.45 -2.07
N LEU A 126 -15.99 3.64 -2.27
CA LEU A 126 -17.32 4.15 -2.68
C LEU A 126 -17.99 5.04 -1.64
N ASP A 127 -17.65 4.90 -0.35
CA ASP A 127 -18.23 5.71 0.73
C ASP A 127 -17.37 6.93 1.07
N THR A 128 -16.74 7.51 0.05
CA THR A 128 -15.79 8.62 0.19
C THR A 128 -16.05 9.71 -0.85
N ASN A 129 -15.37 10.84 -0.70
CA ASN A 129 -15.39 11.93 -1.68
C ASN A 129 -14.38 11.74 -2.83
N LEU A 130 -13.82 10.54 -3.00
CA LEU A 130 -12.92 10.22 -4.11
C LEU A 130 -13.68 10.17 -5.44
N THR A 131 -13.07 10.71 -6.47
CA THR A 131 -13.54 10.64 -7.85
C THR A 131 -12.97 9.41 -8.57
N ALA A 132 -13.52 9.05 -9.74
CA ALA A 132 -12.94 7.99 -10.56
C ALA A 132 -11.47 8.28 -10.93
N SER A 133 -11.15 9.55 -11.22
CA SER A 133 -9.79 10.00 -11.51
C SER A 133 -8.84 9.84 -10.31
N ASP A 134 -9.29 10.18 -9.09
CA ASP A 134 -8.48 9.96 -7.87
C ASP A 134 -8.15 8.47 -7.69
N LEU A 135 -9.13 7.59 -7.89
CA LEU A 135 -8.96 6.15 -7.71
C LEU A 135 -8.04 5.54 -8.78
N ALA A 136 -8.20 5.92 -10.04
CA ALA A 136 -7.31 5.48 -11.10
C ALA A 136 -5.87 5.98 -10.90
N THR A 137 -5.71 7.24 -10.49
CA THR A 137 -4.40 7.81 -10.15
C THR A 137 -3.77 7.07 -8.97
N GLY A 138 -4.57 6.72 -7.95
CA GLY A 138 -4.13 5.91 -6.81
C GLY A 138 -3.63 4.52 -7.24
N LEU A 139 -4.34 3.85 -8.15
CA LEU A 139 -3.93 2.54 -8.69
C LEU A 139 -2.65 2.64 -9.52
N LEU A 140 -2.52 3.68 -10.35
CA LEU A 140 -1.30 3.93 -11.10
C LEU A 140 -0.10 4.12 -10.16
N ASN A 141 -0.24 4.99 -9.15
CA ASN A 141 0.80 5.25 -8.16
C ASN A 141 1.14 3.99 -7.34
N SER A 142 0.16 3.12 -7.07
CA SER A 142 0.39 1.82 -6.39
C SER A 142 1.26 0.90 -7.25
N ASN A 143 1.00 0.83 -8.56
CA ASN A 143 1.84 0.07 -9.49
C ASN A 143 3.26 0.63 -9.56
N THR A 144 3.43 1.95 -9.65
CA THR A 144 4.75 2.58 -9.60
C THR A 144 5.50 2.23 -8.31
N ALA A 145 4.81 2.31 -7.17
CA ALA A 145 5.40 1.97 -5.88
C ALA A 145 5.80 0.48 -5.80
N ARG A 146 4.95 -0.43 -6.29
CA ARG A 146 5.23 -1.86 -6.40
C ARG A 146 6.49 -2.11 -7.24
N ASP A 147 6.57 -1.51 -8.42
CA ASP A 147 7.69 -1.70 -9.33
C ASP A 147 8.99 -1.15 -8.73
N ALA A 148 8.92 -0.04 -7.99
CA ALA A 148 10.04 0.48 -7.20
C ALA A 148 10.48 -0.50 -6.10
N GLY A 149 9.53 -1.10 -5.37
CA GLY A 149 9.81 -2.14 -4.38
C GLY A 149 10.47 -3.38 -4.97
N VAL A 150 9.97 -3.88 -6.10
CA VAL A 150 10.55 -5.03 -6.82
C VAL A 150 11.98 -4.72 -7.28
N LYS A 151 12.19 -3.53 -7.87
CA LYS A 151 13.53 -3.08 -8.27
C LYS A 151 14.48 -3.03 -7.07
N TYR A 152 14.04 -2.39 -5.97
CA TYR A 152 14.81 -2.28 -4.75
C TYR A 152 15.17 -3.65 -4.16
N ALA A 153 14.22 -4.58 -4.10
CA ALA A 153 14.43 -5.93 -3.60
C ALA A 153 15.52 -6.67 -4.38
N LYS A 154 15.48 -6.59 -5.72
CA LYS A 154 16.47 -7.19 -6.61
C LYS A 154 17.86 -6.58 -6.38
N GLU A 155 17.95 -5.25 -6.31
CA GLU A 155 19.22 -4.52 -6.19
C GLU A 155 19.88 -4.68 -4.81
N ASN A 156 19.11 -5.00 -3.77
CA ASN A 156 19.59 -5.07 -2.38
C ASN A 156 19.57 -6.49 -1.79
N GLY A 157 19.50 -7.53 -2.64
CA GLY A 157 19.67 -8.92 -2.20
C GLY A 157 18.46 -9.56 -1.51
N TYR A 158 17.26 -8.96 -1.61
CA TYR A 158 16.00 -9.55 -1.11
C TYR A 158 15.38 -10.54 -2.12
N GLY A 159 15.97 -10.68 -3.31
CA GLY A 159 15.43 -11.53 -4.37
C GLY A 159 14.09 -10.99 -4.88
N SER A 160 13.05 -11.81 -4.81
CA SER A 160 11.69 -11.45 -5.22
C SER A 160 10.76 -11.09 -4.06
N ILE A 161 11.27 -11.03 -2.83
CA ILE A 161 10.45 -10.81 -1.62
C ILE A 161 10.25 -9.31 -1.43
N THR A 162 9.00 -8.85 -1.52
CA THR A 162 8.63 -7.43 -1.38
C THR A 162 7.58 -7.17 -0.29
N TRP A 163 7.49 -8.06 0.69
CA TRP A 163 6.57 -7.97 1.83
C TRP A 163 7.36 -8.06 3.15
N ASP A 164 6.85 -7.40 4.20
CA ASP A 164 7.37 -7.47 5.58
C ASP A 164 8.86 -7.09 5.71
N ASN A 165 9.35 -6.25 4.79
CA ASN A 165 10.76 -5.93 4.67
C ASN A 165 10.98 -4.49 4.15
N LYS A 166 12.24 -4.08 3.99
CA LYS A 166 12.58 -2.74 3.52
C LYS A 166 12.02 -2.41 2.12
N PRO A 167 12.06 -3.32 1.12
CA PRO A 167 11.31 -3.14 -0.12
C PRO A 167 9.82 -2.83 0.10
N ASP A 168 9.17 -3.48 1.05
CA ASP A 168 7.76 -3.23 1.36
C ASP A 168 7.53 -1.84 1.97
N ALA A 169 8.40 -1.45 2.91
CA ALA A 169 8.41 -0.10 3.46
C ALA A 169 8.55 0.97 2.37
N LEU A 170 9.39 0.72 1.34
CA LEU A 170 9.52 1.59 0.18
C LEU A 170 8.20 1.68 -0.61
N ARG A 171 7.48 0.56 -0.79
CA ARG A 171 6.20 0.54 -1.51
C ARG A 171 5.16 1.40 -0.81
N HIS A 172 4.90 1.15 0.47
CA HIS A 172 3.92 1.89 1.28
C HIS A 172 4.26 3.38 1.38
N PHE A 173 5.53 3.71 1.64
CA PHE A 173 6.01 5.08 1.63
C PHE A 173 5.81 5.76 0.27
N THR A 174 6.29 5.13 -0.82
CA THR A 174 6.27 5.71 -2.17
C THR A 174 4.86 5.93 -2.64
N TRP A 175 3.98 4.96 -2.44
CA TRP A 175 2.59 5.07 -2.86
C TRP A 175 1.90 6.28 -2.22
N ASN A 176 2.06 6.42 -0.90
CA ASN A 176 1.48 7.54 -0.17
C ASN A 176 2.16 8.88 -0.45
N TYR A 177 3.46 8.89 -0.73
CA TYR A 177 4.19 10.07 -1.21
C TYR A 177 3.61 10.56 -2.55
N LEU A 178 3.48 9.65 -3.52
CA LEU A 178 2.97 9.96 -4.86
C LEU A 178 1.50 10.39 -4.81
N ASN A 179 0.65 9.66 -4.09
CA ASN A 179 -0.76 10.05 -3.91
C ASN A 179 -0.91 11.44 -3.31
N SER A 180 -0.07 11.77 -2.31
CA SER A 180 -0.10 13.09 -1.68
C SER A 180 0.34 14.20 -2.63
N GLN A 181 1.26 13.92 -3.56
CA GLN A 181 1.64 14.83 -4.63
C GLN A 181 0.54 14.98 -5.69
N SER A 182 -0.13 13.90 -6.06
CA SER A 182 -1.13 13.89 -7.12
C SER A 182 -2.43 14.57 -6.73
N PHE A 183 -2.95 14.29 -5.53
CA PHE A 183 -4.30 14.71 -5.14
C PHE A 183 -4.43 15.10 -3.66
N GLY A 184 -3.30 15.35 -2.99
CA GLY A 184 -3.25 15.87 -1.62
C GLY A 184 -3.31 14.80 -0.54
N THR A 185 -2.80 15.16 0.65
CA THR A 185 -2.59 14.25 1.78
C THR A 185 -3.86 13.65 2.36
N ASN A 186 -4.97 14.40 2.36
CA ASN A 186 -6.25 13.92 2.91
C ASN A 186 -6.81 12.75 2.09
N LYS A 187 -6.86 12.89 0.76
CA LYS A 187 -7.31 11.82 -0.13
C LYS A 187 -6.31 10.65 -0.14
N ALA A 188 -5.01 10.93 -0.09
CA ALA A 188 -3.97 9.90 0.03
C ALA A 188 -4.13 9.07 1.31
N ARG A 189 -4.46 9.73 2.42
CA ARG A 189 -4.78 9.07 3.67
C ARG A 189 -6.01 8.16 3.51
N THR A 190 -7.10 8.65 2.94
CA THR A 190 -8.30 7.82 2.72
C THR A 190 -7.99 6.55 1.93
N ILE A 191 -7.26 6.66 0.81
CA ILE A 191 -6.89 5.49 -0.01
C ILE A 191 -5.97 4.54 0.75
N GLY A 192 -4.91 5.06 1.38
CA GLY A 192 -3.96 4.23 2.12
C GLY A 192 -4.59 3.55 3.34
N ASP A 193 -5.45 4.24 4.09
CA ASP A 193 -6.16 3.67 5.24
C ASP A 193 -7.17 2.61 4.78
N ASN A 194 -7.91 2.85 3.69
CA ASN A 194 -8.85 1.88 3.12
C ASN A 194 -8.18 0.61 2.60
N HIS A 195 -6.94 0.72 2.10
CA HIS A 195 -6.13 -0.43 1.68
C HIS A 195 -5.83 -1.38 2.84
N GLU A 196 -5.33 -0.85 3.96
CA GLU A 196 -5.03 -1.67 5.13
C GLU A 196 -6.31 -2.27 5.74
N LEU A 197 -7.41 -1.49 5.75
CA LEU A 197 -8.73 -1.97 6.17
C LEU A 197 -9.26 -3.09 5.28
N ALA A 198 -8.98 -3.05 3.97
CA ALA A 198 -9.43 -4.07 3.05
C ALA A 198 -8.78 -5.42 3.33
N LEU A 199 -7.50 -5.44 3.73
CA LEU A 199 -6.83 -6.65 4.17
C LEU A 199 -7.46 -7.21 5.45
N ILE A 200 -7.76 -6.36 6.44
CA ILE A 200 -8.45 -6.73 7.68
C ILE A 200 -9.83 -7.34 7.37
N GLY A 201 -10.63 -6.67 6.53
CA GLY A 201 -11.95 -7.14 6.10
C GLY A 201 -11.89 -8.47 5.35
N ALA A 202 -10.93 -8.62 4.44
CA ALA A 202 -10.73 -9.85 3.69
C ALA A 202 -10.34 -11.03 4.58
N ASN A 203 -9.45 -10.81 5.56
CA ASN A 203 -9.03 -11.85 6.50
C ASN A 203 -10.19 -12.30 7.40
N TRP A 204 -11.00 -11.36 7.90
CA TRP A 204 -12.22 -11.69 8.62
C TRP A 204 -13.20 -12.50 7.76
N ALA A 205 -13.45 -12.06 6.52
CA ALA A 205 -14.43 -12.68 5.62
C ALA A 205 -14.00 -14.09 5.17
N LYS A 206 -12.69 -14.33 4.98
CA LYS A 206 -12.14 -15.66 4.66
C LYS A 206 -12.41 -16.69 5.74
N ASN A 207 -12.46 -16.25 7.00
CA ASN A 207 -12.76 -17.10 8.16
C ASN A 207 -14.26 -17.38 8.35
N GLN A 208 -15.13 -16.88 7.47
CA GLN A 208 -16.55 -17.18 7.46
C GLN A 208 -16.85 -18.35 6.49
N PRO A 209 -17.14 -19.57 7.00
CA PRO A 209 -17.19 -20.78 6.17
C PRO A 209 -18.37 -20.79 5.18
N ASN A 210 -19.45 -20.09 5.49
CA ASN A 210 -20.72 -20.18 4.75
C ASN A 210 -20.96 -18.98 3.81
N LEU A 211 -19.96 -18.13 3.59
CA LEU A 211 -20.08 -17.00 2.67
C LEU A 211 -19.55 -17.33 1.28
N THR A 212 -20.36 -17.05 0.27
CA THR A 212 -19.92 -16.95 -1.13
C THR A 212 -18.88 -15.83 -1.31
N HIS A 213 -18.18 -15.79 -2.44
CA HIS A 213 -17.21 -14.72 -2.72
C HIS A 213 -17.85 -13.32 -2.66
N ASN A 214 -19.03 -13.14 -3.26
CA ASN A 214 -19.70 -11.84 -3.32
C ASN A 214 -20.20 -11.40 -1.92
N GLU A 215 -20.74 -12.33 -1.12
CA GLU A 215 -21.06 -12.04 0.28
C GLU A 215 -19.80 -11.67 1.08
N ARG A 216 -18.65 -12.31 0.83
CA ARG A 216 -17.38 -11.94 1.49
C ARG A 216 -16.94 -10.52 1.14
N VAL A 217 -17.16 -10.05 -0.08
CA VAL A 217 -16.89 -8.64 -0.46
C VAL A 217 -17.75 -7.72 0.38
N VAL A 218 -19.07 -7.90 0.37
CA VAL A 218 -20.01 -7.00 1.06
C VAL A 218 -19.81 -7.03 2.58
N TYR A 219 -19.80 -8.21 3.19
CA TYR A 219 -19.64 -8.31 4.65
C TYR A 219 -18.22 -7.97 5.11
N GLY A 220 -17.19 -8.27 4.30
CA GLY A 220 -15.82 -7.84 4.57
C GLY A 220 -15.70 -6.32 4.60
N THR A 221 -16.33 -5.62 3.66
CA THR A 221 -16.43 -4.15 3.66
C THR A 221 -17.14 -3.64 4.93
N MET A 222 -18.29 -4.21 5.28
CA MET A 222 -19.03 -3.78 6.47
C MET A 222 -18.22 -3.98 7.75
N TYR A 223 -17.56 -5.13 7.89
CA TYR A 223 -16.67 -5.41 9.01
C TYR A 223 -15.51 -4.42 9.07
N ALA A 224 -14.85 -4.14 7.94
CA ALA A 224 -13.74 -3.20 7.87
C ALA A 224 -14.16 -1.78 8.27
N LYS A 225 -15.33 -1.30 7.83
CA LYS A 225 -15.89 0.00 8.25
C LYS A 225 -16.15 0.04 9.76
N GLN A 226 -16.75 -1.02 10.30
CA GLN A 226 -17.01 -1.10 11.73
C GLN A 226 -15.69 -1.15 12.54
N PHE A 227 -14.71 -1.94 12.09
CA PHE A 227 -13.38 -1.98 12.68
C PHE A 227 -12.70 -0.61 12.68
N GLN A 228 -12.79 0.16 11.58
CA GLN A 228 -12.23 1.51 11.53
C GLN A 228 -12.85 2.41 12.60
N LYS A 229 -14.19 2.40 12.72
CA LYS A 229 -14.91 3.18 13.73
C LYS A 229 -14.47 2.80 15.14
N ASP A 230 -14.43 1.50 15.43
CA ASP A 230 -14.14 1.00 16.77
C ASP A 230 -12.67 1.19 17.15
N SER A 231 -11.73 0.87 16.25
CA SER A 231 -10.28 1.05 16.49
C SER A 231 -9.84 2.51 16.61
N ARG A 232 -10.64 3.46 16.13
CA ARG A 232 -10.43 4.89 16.40
C ARG A 232 -10.90 5.30 17.79
N GLN A 233 -11.89 4.61 18.36
CA GLN A 233 -12.43 4.93 19.69
C GLN A 233 -11.81 4.09 20.81
N ASN A 234 -11.21 2.96 20.46
CA ASN A 234 -10.66 1.98 21.38
C ASN A 234 -9.22 1.64 20.95
N ASP A 235 -8.26 2.05 21.78
CA ASP A 235 -6.85 1.81 21.55
C ASP A 235 -6.51 0.32 21.63
N ASP A 236 -7.05 -0.45 22.57
CA ASP A 236 -6.82 -1.91 22.66
C ASP A 236 -7.07 -2.64 21.32
N MET A 237 -8.13 -2.26 20.59
CA MET A 237 -8.40 -2.84 19.26
C MET A 237 -7.31 -2.51 18.25
N PHE A 238 -6.82 -1.26 18.23
CA PHE A 238 -5.73 -0.85 17.35
C PHE A 238 -4.40 -1.49 17.76
N PHE A 239 -4.08 -1.48 19.05
CA PHE A 239 -2.85 -2.07 19.59
C PHE A 239 -2.84 -3.61 19.48
N GLY A 240 -4.00 -4.24 19.25
CA GLY A 240 -4.13 -5.66 18.91
C GLY A 240 -3.80 -6.02 17.45
N LEU A 241 -3.61 -5.05 16.55
CA LEU A 241 -3.20 -5.31 15.16
C LEU A 241 -1.82 -5.97 15.11
N ASP A 242 -1.57 -6.82 14.12
CA ASP A 242 -0.26 -7.44 13.92
C ASP A 242 0.81 -6.40 13.52
N ASN A 243 2.08 -6.77 13.70
CA ASN A 243 3.18 -5.85 13.45
C ASN A 243 3.32 -5.46 11.97
N SER A 244 2.91 -6.30 11.02
CA SER A 244 2.96 -5.97 9.59
C SER A 244 1.96 -4.87 9.26
N THR A 245 0.71 -5.00 9.72
CA THR A 245 -0.30 -3.94 9.56
C THR A 245 0.14 -2.61 10.18
N ILE A 246 0.77 -2.65 11.37
CA ILE A 246 1.32 -1.43 12.00
C ILE A 246 2.46 -0.82 11.18
N MET A 247 3.33 -1.66 10.61
CA MET A 247 4.42 -1.22 9.72
C MET A 247 3.87 -0.43 8.54
N ASP A 248 2.86 -0.98 7.87
CA ASP A 248 2.29 -0.42 6.64
C ASP A 248 1.54 0.88 6.91
N LEU A 249 0.67 0.91 7.93
CA LEU A 249 0.00 2.13 8.39
C LEU A 249 0.97 3.26 8.71
N TYR A 250 2.06 2.94 9.41
CA TYR A 250 3.06 3.92 9.79
C TYR A 250 3.86 4.41 8.58
N ASN A 251 4.37 3.50 7.73
CA ASN A 251 5.13 3.87 6.54
C ASN A 251 4.29 4.67 5.54
N ASN A 252 3.00 4.34 5.39
CA ASN A 252 2.02 5.14 4.65
C ASN A 252 1.96 6.58 5.18
N SER A 253 1.81 6.76 6.49
CA SER A 253 1.80 8.07 7.14
C SER A 253 3.08 8.87 6.87
N ILE A 254 4.25 8.22 6.98
CA ILE A 254 5.54 8.88 6.75
C ILE A 254 5.69 9.30 5.28
N GLY A 255 5.22 8.50 4.33
CA GLY A 255 5.15 8.87 2.91
C GLY A 255 4.37 10.17 2.68
N ARG A 256 3.21 10.31 3.31
CA ARG A 256 2.40 11.54 3.25
C ARG A 256 3.10 12.75 3.87
N GLN A 257 3.78 12.58 4.99
CA GLN A 257 4.52 13.67 5.65
C GLN A 257 5.73 14.14 4.84
N TYR A 258 6.36 13.23 4.10
CA TYR A 258 7.54 13.55 3.29
C TYR A 258 7.18 14.19 1.95
N SER A 259 5.95 14.04 1.46
CA SER A 259 5.54 14.65 0.19
C SER A 259 5.69 16.17 0.21
N SER A 260 5.45 16.85 1.32
CA SER A 260 5.53 18.31 1.42
C SER A 260 6.92 18.86 1.74
N LYS A 261 7.96 18.02 1.81
CA LYS A 261 9.31 18.43 2.26
C LYS A 261 10.24 18.91 1.13
N GLY A 262 9.75 19.02 -0.10
CA GLY A 262 10.50 19.59 -1.23
C GLY A 262 11.58 18.68 -1.83
N PHE A 263 11.45 17.35 -1.65
CA PHE A 263 12.34 16.39 -2.31
C PHE A 263 12.07 16.32 -3.82
N SER A 264 13.10 16.05 -4.61
CA SER A 264 12.98 15.95 -6.08
C SER A 264 12.26 14.67 -6.53
N GLY A 265 12.19 13.65 -5.67
CA GLY A 265 11.51 12.39 -5.95
C GLY A 265 11.37 11.49 -4.74
N TYR A 266 10.52 10.47 -4.86
CA TYR A 266 10.16 9.56 -3.77
C TYR A 266 11.35 8.74 -3.24
N ILE A 267 12.33 8.38 -4.09
CA ILE A 267 13.54 7.65 -3.64
C ILE A 267 14.40 8.52 -2.70
N GLN A 268 14.62 9.78 -3.06
CA GLN A 268 15.37 10.72 -2.21
C GLN A 268 14.66 10.93 -0.87
N ALA A 269 13.34 11.11 -0.93
CA ALA A 269 12.49 11.25 0.26
C ALA A 269 12.53 10.00 1.15
N PHE A 270 12.44 8.80 0.55
CA PHE A 270 12.51 7.53 1.25
C PHE A 270 13.84 7.33 1.96
N ASN A 271 14.96 7.55 1.26
CA ASN A 271 16.29 7.42 1.85
C ASN A 271 16.47 8.40 3.02
N SER A 272 16.03 9.65 2.86
CA SER A 272 16.06 10.64 3.95
C SER A 272 15.23 10.19 5.17
N ALA A 273 14.03 9.64 4.95
CA ALA A 273 13.19 9.10 6.01
C ALA A 273 13.82 7.87 6.69
N TYR A 274 14.41 6.97 5.91
CA TYR A 274 15.05 5.76 6.40
C TYR A 274 16.30 6.07 7.22
N ASP A 275 17.18 6.94 6.71
CA ASP A 275 18.42 7.35 7.38
C ASP A 275 18.16 8.14 8.67
N SER A 276 17.01 8.81 8.75
CA SER A 276 16.52 9.48 9.96
C SER A 276 15.81 8.54 10.94
N ASN A 277 15.82 7.22 10.69
CA ASN A 277 15.14 6.19 11.48
C ASN A 277 13.64 6.47 11.66
N GLN A 278 12.99 7.03 10.64
CA GLN A 278 11.57 7.36 10.63
C GLN A 278 10.71 6.32 9.92
N LEU A 279 11.31 5.26 9.38
CA LEU A 279 10.60 4.16 8.72
C LEU A 279 10.83 2.84 9.46
N ILE A 280 9.90 1.91 9.26
CA ILE A 280 10.00 0.55 9.76
C ILE A 280 10.23 -0.35 8.54
N GLY A 281 11.41 -0.96 8.46
CA GLY A 281 11.77 -1.88 7.37
C GLY A 281 11.53 -3.35 7.69
N SER A 282 10.92 -3.69 8.83
CA SER A 282 10.52 -5.05 9.18
C SER A 282 9.53 -5.04 10.35
N PRO A 283 8.54 -5.97 10.39
CA PRO A 283 7.60 -6.10 11.52
C PRO A 283 8.27 -6.26 12.89
N ASN A 284 9.49 -6.82 12.95
CA ASN A 284 10.23 -6.95 14.22
C ASN A 284 10.72 -5.62 14.80
N GLN A 285 10.68 -4.53 14.03
CA GLN A 285 11.01 -3.19 14.50
C GLN A 285 9.81 -2.44 15.10
N VAL A 286 8.61 -3.05 15.09
CA VAL A 286 7.43 -2.47 15.72
C VAL A 286 7.55 -2.57 17.23
N THR A 287 7.63 -1.41 17.87
CA THR A 287 7.64 -1.22 19.33
C THR A 287 6.35 -0.57 19.79
N ASN A 288 6.13 -0.48 21.12
CA ASN A 288 5.00 0.28 21.67
C ASN A 288 5.02 1.76 21.24
N ASN A 289 6.21 2.37 21.15
CA ASN A 289 6.35 3.74 20.67
C ASN A 289 5.96 3.87 19.19
N THR A 290 6.33 2.89 18.38
CA THR A 290 5.95 2.82 16.97
C THR A 290 4.42 2.68 16.81
N ARG A 291 3.80 1.78 17.59
CA ARG A 291 2.34 1.62 17.62
C ARG A 291 1.63 2.90 18.03
N LEU A 292 2.12 3.61 19.05
CA LEU A 292 1.55 4.89 19.47
C LEU A 292 1.60 5.94 18.35
N LYS A 293 2.72 6.03 17.62
CA LYS A 293 2.82 6.92 16.47
C LYS A 293 1.88 6.53 15.32
N ALA A 294 1.77 5.24 15.03
CA ALA A 294 0.82 4.73 14.04
C ALA A 294 -0.62 5.04 14.45
N TRP A 295 -0.96 4.86 15.72
CA TRP A 295 -2.29 5.18 16.26
C TRP A 295 -2.60 6.67 16.13
N ASN A 296 -1.66 7.56 16.48
CA ASN A 296 -1.85 9.00 16.31
C ASN A 296 -2.05 9.39 14.83
N ALA A 297 -1.43 8.66 13.90
CA ALA A 297 -1.65 8.84 12.47
C ALA A 297 -2.96 8.20 11.96
N TRP A 298 -3.52 7.25 12.73
CA TRP A 298 -4.77 6.54 12.43
C TRP A 298 -6.02 7.30 12.87
N GLN A 299 -5.91 8.12 13.92
CA GLN A 299 -6.92 9.08 14.41
C GLN A 299 -7.16 10.21 13.40
#